data_AF-A0A7C1XZV8-F1
#
_entry.id   AF-A0A7C1XZV8-F1
#
_cell.length_a   1.000
_cell.length_b   1.000
_cell.length_c   1.000
_cell.angle_alpha   90.00
_cell.angle_beta   90.00
_cell.angle_gamma   90.00
#
_symmetry.space_group_name_H-M   'P 1'
#
loop_
_entity.id
_entity.type
_entity.pdbx_description
1 polymer ?
#
loop_
_entity_poly.entity_id
_entity_poly.type
_entity_poly.pdbx_seq_one_letter_code
_entity_poly.pdbx_strand_id
1 'polypeptide(L)'
;MAKKYVYFFGNGKADGRADMKNLLGGKGANLAEMTNLGIPVPPGFTISTEVCTLYYKNNRKYPKELKKQVEDALAKVEKIMGRKFGDPDNPLLVSVRSGARTSMPGMMETVLNVGLTTRTIPGLIKQTNNERFVYDAYRRLLMMYSDVVMEKAAGIEPEDGHGIREKLEHTMDKLKKKKGYKSDTDLTVEDLKKLC
;
A
#
# COMPACT_ATOMS: atom_id res chain seq x y z
N MET A 1 -29.84 1.15 -9.97
CA MET A 1 -28.81 1.44 -8.95
C MET A 1 -27.44 1.24 -9.57
N ALA A 2 -26.46 2.08 -9.24
CA ALA A 2 -25.08 1.92 -9.74
C ALA A 2 -24.45 0.63 -9.18
N LYS A 3 -23.62 -0.06 -9.98
CA LYS A 3 -22.98 -1.33 -9.58
C LYS A 3 -21.94 -1.09 -8.47
N LYS A 4 -21.93 -1.95 -7.45
CA LYS A 4 -20.98 -1.88 -6.31
C LYS A 4 -19.68 -2.60 -6.65
N TYR A 5 -18.57 -1.88 -6.57
CA TYR A 5 -17.21 -2.35 -6.85
C TYR A 5 -16.31 -2.34 -5.61
N VAL A 6 -16.60 -1.50 -4.62
CA VAL A 6 -15.78 -1.35 -3.41
C VAL A 6 -16.53 -1.91 -2.19
N TYR A 7 -15.86 -2.77 -1.44
CA TYR A 7 -16.41 -3.48 -0.28
C TYR A 7 -15.62 -3.12 0.96
N PHE A 8 -16.24 -2.38 1.87
CA PHE A 8 -15.63 -1.90 3.10
C PHE A 8 -15.54 -2.99 4.18
N PHE A 9 -14.53 -2.93 5.05
CA PHE A 9 -14.45 -3.68 6.30
C PHE A 9 -13.83 -2.81 7.40
N GLY A 10 -14.41 -2.80 8.59
CA GLY A 10 -13.85 -2.12 9.75
C GLY A 10 -14.88 -1.89 10.86
N ASN A 11 -14.40 -1.60 12.07
CA ASN A 11 -15.25 -1.33 13.24
C ASN A 11 -16.31 -2.43 13.50
N GLY A 12 -15.91 -3.70 13.37
CA GLY A 12 -16.75 -4.88 13.62
C GLY A 12 -17.83 -5.15 12.55
N LYS A 13 -17.82 -4.45 11.40
CA LYS A 13 -18.74 -4.70 10.29
C LYS A 13 -18.01 -4.70 8.94
N ALA A 14 -18.38 -5.62 8.07
CA ALA A 14 -17.89 -5.67 6.69
C ALA A 14 -19.03 -5.85 5.68
N ASP A 15 -18.81 -5.29 4.49
CA ASP A 15 -19.68 -5.46 3.32
C ASP A 15 -19.53 -6.84 2.67
N GLY A 16 -18.44 -7.56 2.97
CA GLY A 16 -18.10 -8.86 2.43
C GLY A 16 -18.27 -10.00 3.45
N ARG A 17 -18.07 -11.24 2.98
CA ARG A 17 -18.10 -12.48 3.77
C ARG A 17 -17.22 -13.56 3.14
N ALA A 18 -16.89 -14.61 3.90
CA ALA A 18 -15.96 -15.66 3.48
C ALA A 18 -16.34 -16.40 2.19
N ASP A 19 -17.60 -16.45 1.79
CA ASP A 19 -18.05 -17.10 0.56
C ASP A 19 -17.92 -16.21 -0.69
N MET A 20 -17.64 -14.92 -0.53
CA MET A 20 -17.43 -13.96 -1.63
C MET A 20 -16.01 -14.01 -2.22
N LYS A 21 -15.27 -15.12 -2.08
CA LYS A 21 -13.89 -15.29 -2.57
C LYS A 21 -13.74 -15.02 -4.07
N ASN A 22 -14.76 -15.35 -4.85
CA ASN A 22 -14.74 -15.09 -6.30
C ASN A 22 -14.76 -13.59 -6.61
N LEU A 23 -15.43 -12.79 -5.76
CA LEU A 23 -15.62 -11.36 -5.94
C LEU A 23 -14.53 -10.52 -5.25
N LEU A 24 -14.09 -10.92 -4.06
CA LEU A 24 -13.16 -10.16 -3.22
C LEU A 24 -11.74 -10.73 -3.19
N GLY A 25 -11.53 -11.88 -3.84
CA GLY A 25 -10.33 -12.69 -3.64
C GLY A 25 -10.27 -13.33 -2.26
N GLY A 26 -9.31 -14.24 -2.06
CA GLY A 26 -9.15 -14.94 -0.78
C GLY A 26 -8.83 -14.00 0.38
N LYS A 27 -7.95 -13.01 0.16
CA LYS A 27 -7.56 -12.03 1.20
C LYS A 27 -8.70 -11.10 1.58
N GLY A 28 -9.40 -10.52 0.60
CA GLY A 28 -10.50 -9.59 0.85
C GLY A 28 -11.68 -10.27 1.54
N ALA A 29 -12.04 -11.48 1.10
CA ALA A 29 -13.09 -12.28 1.74
C ALA A 29 -12.74 -12.63 3.20
N ASN A 30 -11.49 -13.03 3.47
CA ASN A 30 -11.06 -13.36 4.83
C ASN A 30 -10.97 -12.14 5.74
N LEU A 31 -10.52 -10.98 5.25
CA LEU A 31 -10.52 -9.73 6.03
C LEU A 31 -11.94 -9.31 6.43
N ALA A 32 -12.89 -9.45 5.50
CA ALA A 32 -14.29 -9.19 5.78
C ALA A 32 -14.86 -10.18 6.81
N GLU A 33 -14.54 -11.48 6.67
CA GLU A 33 -14.95 -12.50 7.63
C GLU A 33 -14.41 -12.24 9.04
N MET A 34 -13.09 -12.01 9.16
CA MET A 34 -12.46 -11.69 10.44
C MET A 34 -13.11 -10.47 11.11
N THR A 35 -13.42 -9.44 10.31
CA THR A 35 -14.10 -8.24 10.80
C THR A 35 -15.50 -8.56 11.33
N ASN A 36 -16.28 -9.37 10.60
CA ASN A 36 -17.63 -9.78 11.03
C ASN A 36 -17.61 -10.69 12.26
N LEU A 37 -16.53 -11.47 12.45
CA LEU A 37 -16.29 -12.28 13.64
C LEU A 37 -15.84 -11.45 14.86
N GLY A 38 -15.69 -10.14 14.72
CA GLY A 38 -15.26 -9.25 15.81
C GLY A 38 -13.75 -9.29 16.09
N ILE A 39 -12.95 -9.91 15.22
CA ILE A 39 -11.49 -9.87 15.33
C ILE A 39 -11.03 -8.44 15.03
N PRO A 40 -10.10 -7.86 15.82
CA PRO A 40 -9.60 -6.50 15.60
C PRO A 40 -8.76 -6.43 14.31
N VAL A 41 -9.43 -6.14 13.20
CA VAL A 41 -8.82 -5.90 11.89
C VAL A 41 -8.77 -4.39 11.63
N PRO A 42 -7.60 -3.82 11.24
CA PRO A 42 -7.52 -2.43 10.81
C PRO A 42 -8.51 -2.14 9.68
N PRO A 43 -9.24 -1.00 9.72
CA PRO A 43 -10.26 -0.71 8.72
C PRO A 43 -9.65 -0.54 7.33
N GLY A 44 -10.41 -0.94 6.31
CA GLY A 44 -9.99 -0.87 4.92
C GLY A 44 -11.13 -1.20 3.96
N PHE A 45 -10.79 -1.44 2.71
CA PHE A 45 -11.75 -1.85 1.69
C PHE A 45 -11.07 -2.71 0.63
N THR A 46 -11.89 -3.53 -0.04
CA THR A 46 -11.49 -4.36 -1.16
C THR A 46 -12.15 -3.85 -2.43
N ILE A 47 -11.35 -3.68 -3.50
CA ILE A 47 -11.84 -3.43 -4.85
C ILE A 47 -12.09 -4.80 -5.49
N SER A 48 -13.32 -5.04 -5.99
CA SER A 48 -13.72 -6.35 -6.48
C SER A 48 -12.93 -6.80 -7.71
N THR A 49 -12.83 -8.13 -7.89
CA THR A 49 -12.19 -8.77 -9.05
C THR A 49 -12.84 -8.34 -10.37
N GLU A 50 -14.14 -7.99 -10.36
CA GLU A 50 -14.84 -7.48 -11.53
C GLU A 50 -14.21 -6.19 -12.08
N VAL A 51 -13.65 -5.33 -11.22
CA VAL A 51 -12.96 -4.11 -11.65
C VAL A 51 -11.72 -4.46 -12.46
N CYS A 52 -11.00 -5.52 -12.08
CA CYS A 52 -9.85 -6.00 -12.85
C CYS A 52 -10.31 -6.47 -14.25
N THR A 53 -11.38 -7.25 -14.33
CA THR A 53 -11.96 -7.65 -15.62
C THR A 53 -12.39 -6.45 -16.46
N LEU A 54 -13.07 -5.47 -15.87
CA LEU A 54 -13.50 -4.25 -16.55
C LEU A 54 -12.33 -3.40 -17.02
N TYR A 55 -11.27 -3.30 -16.22
CA TYR A 55 -10.06 -2.56 -16.58
C TYR A 55 -9.46 -3.11 -17.88
N TYR A 56 -9.29 -4.43 -18.00
CA TYR A 56 -8.79 -5.04 -19.23
C TYR A 56 -9.77 -4.92 -20.39
N LYS A 57 -11.08 -5.13 -20.17
CA LYS A 57 -12.11 -4.96 -21.21
C LYS A 57 -12.22 -3.53 -21.74
N ASN A 58 -11.93 -2.53 -20.90
CA ASN A 58 -12.06 -1.12 -21.23
C ASN A 58 -10.73 -0.47 -21.68
N ASN A 59 -9.81 -1.25 -22.28
CA ASN A 59 -8.50 -0.76 -22.73
C ASN A 59 -7.70 -0.09 -21.59
N ARG A 60 -7.59 -0.79 -20.45
CA ARG A 60 -6.87 -0.30 -19.26
C ARG A 60 -7.46 0.99 -18.68
N LYS A 61 -8.79 1.12 -18.71
CA LYS A 61 -9.52 2.24 -18.10
C LYS A 61 -10.49 1.75 -17.04
N TYR A 62 -10.56 2.47 -15.92
CA TYR A 62 -11.48 2.16 -14.84
C TYR A 62 -12.93 2.56 -15.18
N PRO A 63 -13.94 1.86 -14.63
CA PRO A 63 -15.32 2.33 -14.70
C PRO A 63 -15.46 3.67 -13.96
N LYS A 64 -16.29 4.57 -14.49
CA LYS A 64 -16.40 5.96 -14.02
C LYS A 64 -16.82 6.05 -12.54
N GLU A 65 -17.60 5.08 -12.09
CA GLU A 65 -18.15 4.99 -10.75
C GLU A 65 -17.11 4.58 -9.70
N LEU A 66 -16.00 3.95 -10.12
CA LEU A 66 -15.01 3.40 -9.19
C LEU A 66 -14.38 4.49 -8.31
N LYS A 67 -14.02 5.63 -8.92
CA LYS A 67 -13.32 6.72 -8.22
C LYS A 67 -14.12 7.18 -6.99
N LYS A 68 -15.40 7.49 -7.19
CA LYS A 68 -16.28 7.93 -6.11
C LYS A 68 -16.42 6.85 -5.02
N GLN A 69 -16.55 5.58 -5.39
CA GLN A 69 -16.67 4.49 -4.41
C GLN A 69 -15.40 4.30 -3.58
N VAL A 70 -14.21 4.49 -4.19
CA VAL A 70 -12.93 4.45 -3.47
C VAL A 70 -12.81 5.65 -2.52
N GLU A 71 -13.19 6.85 -2.96
CA GLU A 71 -13.21 8.06 -2.13
C GLU A 71 -14.16 7.91 -0.94
N ASP A 72 -15.38 7.41 -1.17
CA ASP A 72 -16.38 7.14 -0.12
C ASP A 72 -15.89 6.09 0.89
N ALA A 73 -15.20 5.04 0.42
CA ALA A 73 -14.64 4.02 1.29
C ALA A 73 -13.43 4.53 2.09
N LEU A 74 -12.56 5.32 1.47
CA LEU A 74 -11.43 5.96 2.14
C LEU A 74 -11.91 6.92 3.24
N ALA A 75 -12.94 7.72 2.98
CA ALA A 75 -13.54 8.60 3.98
C ALA A 75 -14.07 7.84 5.21
N LYS A 76 -14.59 6.62 5.03
CA LYS A 76 -14.98 5.75 6.15
C LYS A 76 -13.77 5.29 6.96
N VAL A 77 -12.68 4.89 6.29
CA VAL A 77 -11.41 4.54 6.95
C VAL A 77 -10.88 5.72 7.75
N GLU A 78 -10.84 6.92 7.14
CA GLU A 78 -10.41 8.16 7.79
C GLU A 78 -11.21 8.45 9.06
N LYS A 79 -12.55 8.34 8.98
CA LYS A 79 -13.44 8.55 10.12
C LYS A 79 -13.17 7.57 11.27
N ILE A 80 -12.94 6.30 10.97
CA ILE A 80 -12.68 5.28 12.00
C ILE A 80 -11.28 5.45 12.61
N MET A 81 -10.28 5.78 11.78
CA MET A 81 -8.90 5.94 12.23
C MET A 81 -8.65 7.30 12.89
N GLY A 82 -9.56 8.27 12.75
CA GLY A 82 -9.35 9.65 13.21
C GLY A 82 -8.15 10.32 12.53
N ARG A 83 -7.87 9.96 11.28
CA ARG A 83 -6.72 10.40 10.47
C ARG A 83 -7.18 10.69 9.05
N LYS A 84 -6.45 11.53 8.31
CA LYS A 84 -6.82 11.91 6.94
C LYS A 84 -5.70 11.62 5.93
N PHE A 85 -6.06 11.05 4.79
CA PHE A 85 -5.11 10.68 3.75
C PHE A 85 -4.54 11.95 3.10
N GLY A 86 -3.21 12.08 3.13
CA GLY A 86 -2.51 13.28 2.64
C GLY A 86 -2.53 14.49 3.58
N ASP A 87 -3.00 14.32 4.82
CA ASP A 87 -2.96 15.37 5.85
C ASP A 87 -1.52 15.59 6.37
N PRO A 88 -1.00 16.82 6.35
CA PRO A 88 0.38 17.11 6.75
C PRO A 88 0.64 16.94 8.25
N ASP A 89 -0.38 17.05 9.10
CA ASP A 89 -0.27 17.04 10.56
C ASP A 89 -0.71 15.70 11.16
N ASN A 90 -1.76 15.08 10.58
CA ASN A 90 -2.31 13.81 11.03
C ASN A 90 -2.54 12.81 9.89
N PRO A 91 -1.46 12.34 9.24
CA PRO A 91 -1.56 11.51 8.06
C PRO A 91 -2.16 10.13 8.34
N LEU A 92 -3.06 9.71 7.45
CA LEU A 92 -3.46 8.32 7.26
C LEU A 92 -2.51 7.68 6.24
N LEU A 93 -1.92 6.54 6.61
CA LEU A 93 -1.16 5.68 5.69
C LEU A 93 -1.94 4.40 5.42
N VAL A 94 -1.83 3.88 4.20
CA VAL A 94 -2.50 2.64 3.78
C VAL A 94 -1.51 1.63 3.23
N SER A 95 -1.88 0.35 3.30
CA SER A 95 -1.20 -0.72 2.57
C SER A 95 -2.06 -1.16 1.38
N VAL A 96 -1.42 -1.37 0.24
CA VAL A 96 -2.07 -1.85 -0.99
C VAL A 96 -1.58 -3.26 -1.25
N ARG A 97 -2.52 -4.22 -1.30
CA ARG A 97 -2.22 -5.66 -1.37
C ARG A 97 -3.06 -6.31 -2.46
N SER A 98 -2.40 -7.01 -3.38
CA SER A 98 -3.07 -7.85 -4.36
C SER A 98 -3.77 -9.04 -3.70
N GLY A 99 -4.93 -9.43 -4.24
CA GLY A 99 -5.71 -10.57 -3.76
C GLY A 99 -6.54 -11.19 -4.88
N ALA A 100 -6.08 -12.32 -5.42
CA ALA A 100 -6.84 -13.11 -6.38
C ALA A 100 -7.76 -14.15 -5.70
N ARG A 101 -8.64 -14.76 -6.50
CA ARG A 101 -9.49 -15.90 -6.10
C ARG A 101 -8.64 -17.06 -5.57
N THR A 102 -7.55 -17.37 -6.28
CA THR A 102 -6.60 -18.43 -5.94
C THR A 102 -5.23 -17.78 -5.73
N SER A 103 -4.46 -18.27 -4.76
CA SER A 103 -3.09 -17.79 -4.57
C SER A 103 -2.26 -18.12 -5.81
N MET A 104 -1.71 -17.09 -6.44
CA MET A 104 -0.85 -17.21 -7.62
C MET A 104 0.56 -16.72 -7.24
N PRO A 105 1.60 -17.56 -7.38
CA PRO A 105 2.99 -17.10 -7.40
C PRO A 105 3.15 -16.02 -8.48
N GLY A 106 3.88 -14.94 -8.19
CA GLY A 106 4.09 -13.83 -9.14
C GLY A 106 3.00 -12.75 -9.15
N MET A 107 2.00 -12.79 -8.25
CA MET A 107 1.12 -11.63 -8.06
C MET A 107 1.87 -10.40 -7.55
N MET A 108 1.42 -9.22 -7.99
CA MET A 108 1.95 -7.91 -7.59
C MET A 108 2.20 -7.85 -6.07
N GLU A 109 3.41 -7.46 -5.70
CA GLU A 109 3.85 -7.41 -4.30
C GLU A 109 3.06 -6.38 -3.48
N THR A 110 3.17 -6.46 -2.15
CA THR A 110 2.52 -5.51 -1.25
C THR A 110 3.29 -4.19 -1.23
N VAL A 111 2.58 -3.06 -1.31
CA VAL A 111 3.14 -1.74 -1.07
C VAL A 111 2.62 -1.22 0.27
N LEU A 112 3.53 -0.95 1.21
CA LEU A 112 3.20 -0.38 2.52
C LEU A 112 3.46 1.14 2.53
N ASN A 113 2.94 1.82 3.55
CA ASN A 113 3.18 3.24 3.84
C ASN A 113 2.68 4.22 2.76
N VAL A 114 1.76 3.80 1.89
CA VAL A 114 1.19 4.68 0.87
C VAL A 114 0.48 5.86 1.55
N GLY A 115 0.82 7.08 1.13
CA GLY A 115 0.41 8.34 1.78
C GLY A 115 1.57 9.08 2.47
N LEU A 116 2.72 8.42 2.64
CA LEU A 116 3.94 9.08 3.13
C LEU A 116 4.60 9.85 1.99
N THR A 117 4.76 11.15 2.17
CA THR A 117 5.27 12.10 1.18
C THR A 117 6.05 13.20 1.90
N THR A 118 6.81 14.02 1.18
CA THR A 118 7.48 15.20 1.75
C THR A 118 6.54 16.12 2.54
N ARG A 119 5.25 16.18 2.16
CA ARG A 119 4.22 16.95 2.87
C ARG A 119 3.76 16.30 4.18
N THR A 120 3.76 14.98 4.28
CA THR A 120 3.21 14.24 5.44
C THR A 120 4.27 13.75 6.42
N ILE A 121 5.55 13.75 6.01
CA ILE A 121 6.69 13.39 6.87
C ILE A 121 6.73 14.22 8.17
N PRO A 122 6.64 15.57 8.15
CA PRO A 122 6.74 16.36 9.39
C PRO A 122 5.69 15.99 10.44
N GLY A 123 4.42 15.80 10.02
CA GLY A 123 3.35 15.36 10.93
C GLY A 123 3.60 13.99 11.51
N LEU A 124 4.06 13.03 10.71
CA LEU A 124 4.36 11.69 11.21
C LEU A 124 5.55 11.67 12.18
N ILE A 125 6.58 12.50 11.95
CA ILE A 125 7.70 12.69 12.88
C ILE A 125 7.18 13.21 14.21
N LYS A 126 6.34 14.25 14.20
CA LYS A 126 5.75 14.83 15.41
C LYS A 126 4.93 13.81 16.22
N GLN A 127 4.19 12.93 15.54
CA GLN A 127 3.36 11.92 16.21
C GLN A 127 4.14 10.75 16.80
N THR A 128 5.21 10.33 16.12
CA THR A 128 6.00 9.18 16.52
C THR A 128 7.18 9.56 17.42
N ASN A 129 7.55 10.84 17.45
CA ASN A 129 8.78 11.35 18.03
C ASN A 129 10.01 10.54 17.56
N ASN A 130 9.99 10.08 16.31
CA ASN A 130 11.00 9.17 15.78
C ASN A 130 11.29 9.46 14.31
N GLU A 131 12.13 10.47 14.08
CA GLU A 131 12.53 10.89 12.73
C GLU A 131 13.19 9.76 11.94
N ARG A 132 14.03 8.95 12.60
CA ARG A 132 14.70 7.80 11.99
C ARG A 132 13.69 6.80 11.43
N PHE A 133 12.65 6.45 12.20
CA PHE A 133 11.58 5.55 11.76
C PHE A 133 10.87 6.08 10.53
N VAL A 134 10.53 7.38 10.51
CA VAL A 134 9.78 7.98 9.41
C VAL A 134 10.58 7.96 8.10
N TYR A 135 11.86 8.33 8.14
CA TYR A 135 12.71 8.26 6.94
C TYR A 135 13.03 6.83 6.52
N ASP A 136 13.14 5.88 7.47
CA ASP A 136 13.26 4.46 7.12
C ASP A 136 12.00 3.93 6.42
N ALA A 137 10.81 4.31 6.92
CA ALA A 137 9.53 3.98 6.29
C ALA A 137 9.38 4.63 4.91
N TYR A 138 9.89 5.86 4.74
CA TYR A 138 9.83 6.60 3.48
C TYR A 138 10.73 5.98 2.41
N ARG A 139 12.01 5.69 2.71
CA ARG A 139 12.88 4.98 1.74
C ARG A 139 12.31 3.63 1.32
N ARG A 140 11.67 2.90 2.25
CA ARG A 140 11.06 1.60 1.97
C ARG A 140 9.84 1.75 1.06
N LEU A 141 9.03 2.79 1.28
CA LEU A 141 7.95 3.14 0.35
C LEU A 141 8.50 3.43 -1.04
N LEU A 142 9.53 4.27 -1.17
CA LEU A 142 10.13 4.62 -2.46
C LEU A 142 10.62 3.38 -3.20
N MET A 143 11.30 2.48 -2.49
CA MET A 143 11.75 1.20 -3.04
C MET A 143 10.59 0.31 -3.49
N MET A 144 9.61 0.05 -2.62
CA MET A 144 8.45 -0.79 -2.96
C MET A 144 7.61 -0.17 -4.09
N TYR A 145 7.38 1.14 -4.07
CA TYR A 145 6.57 1.82 -5.06
C TYR A 145 7.28 1.84 -6.43
N SER A 146 8.59 2.10 -6.44
CA SER A 146 9.37 2.09 -7.69
C SER A 146 9.39 0.71 -8.33
N ASP A 147 9.66 -0.33 -7.55
CA ASP A 147 9.67 -1.72 -8.01
C ASP A 147 8.28 -2.18 -8.49
N VAL A 148 7.28 -2.05 -7.63
CA VAL A 148 5.97 -2.66 -7.85
C VAL A 148 5.10 -1.84 -8.82
N VAL A 149 5.06 -0.52 -8.65
CA VAL A 149 4.14 0.37 -9.38
C VAL A 149 4.79 0.97 -10.62
N MET A 150 6.03 1.43 -10.51
CA MET A 150 6.68 2.15 -11.62
C MET A 150 7.36 1.21 -12.62
N GLU A 151 7.82 0.03 -12.18
CA GLU A 151 8.52 -0.94 -13.03
C GLU A 151 7.61 -2.13 -13.40
N LYS A 152 7.29 -3.00 -12.43
CA LYS A 152 6.51 -4.23 -12.65
C LYS A 152 5.10 -3.95 -13.22
N ALA A 153 4.34 -3.04 -12.62
CA ALA A 153 2.99 -2.72 -13.11
C ALA A 153 2.97 -2.01 -14.46
N ALA A 154 4.06 -1.32 -14.82
CA ALA A 154 4.23 -0.68 -16.12
C ALA A 154 4.59 -1.69 -17.23
N GLY A 155 4.90 -2.94 -16.88
CA GLY A 155 5.35 -3.97 -17.81
C GLY A 155 6.80 -3.75 -18.27
N ILE A 156 7.61 -3.09 -17.45
CA ILE A 156 9.05 -2.93 -17.70
C ILE A 156 9.73 -4.19 -17.16
N GLU A 157 10.49 -4.86 -18.02
CA GLU A 157 11.29 -6.04 -17.69
C GLU A 157 12.77 -5.69 -17.91
N PRO A 158 13.46 -5.19 -16.87
CA PRO A 158 14.89 -4.90 -16.93
C PRO A 158 15.70 -6.18 -17.13
N GLU A 159 16.88 -6.06 -17.72
CA GLU A 159 17.88 -7.14 -17.70
C GLU A 159 18.22 -7.54 -16.26
N ASP A 160 18.60 -8.81 -16.05
CA ASP A 160 18.97 -9.34 -14.74
C ASP A 160 20.03 -8.45 -14.06
N GLY A 161 19.78 -8.03 -12.82
CA GLY A 161 20.69 -7.14 -12.08
C GLY A 161 20.45 -5.63 -12.31
N HIS A 162 19.51 -5.26 -13.18
CA HIS A 162 19.21 -3.87 -13.53
C HIS A 162 17.84 -3.38 -13.05
N GLY A 163 17.14 -4.15 -12.21
CA GLY A 163 15.87 -3.73 -11.60
C GLY A 163 16.03 -2.49 -10.73
N ILE A 164 15.00 -1.63 -10.67
CA ILE A 164 15.06 -0.41 -9.84
C ILE A 164 15.29 -0.75 -8.37
N ARG A 165 14.72 -1.85 -7.89
CA ARG A 165 14.93 -2.34 -6.52
C ARG A 165 16.40 -2.65 -6.25
N GLU A 166 17.04 -3.42 -7.13
CA GLU A 166 18.45 -3.80 -7.00
C GLU A 166 19.36 -2.57 -7.06
N LYS A 167 19.04 -1.59 -7.92
CA LYS A 167 19.76 -0.30 -7.97
C LYS A 167 19.66 0.47 -6.65
N LEU A 168 18.48 0.49 -6.02
CA LEU A 168 18.28 1.14 -4.71
C LEU A 168 19.01 0.38 -3.59
N GLU A 169 18.96 -0.96 -3.59
CA GLU A 169 19.70 -1.82 -2.65
C GLU A 169 21.22 -1.60 -2.78
N HIS A 170 21.74 -1.59 -4.01
CA HIS A 170 23.15 -1.28 -4.27
C HIS A 170 23.56 0.12 -3.81
N THR A 171 22.67 1.11 -3.95
CA THR A 171 22.94 2.48 -3.48
C THR A 171 23.07 2.52 -1.96
N MET A 172 22.17 1.82 -1.24
CA MET A 172 22.24 1.69 0.22
C MET A 172 23.49 0.93 0.67
N ASP A 173 23.85 -0.16 -0.01
CA ASP A 173 25.06 -0.93 0.30
C ASP A 173 26.34 -0.15 0.08
N LYS A 174 26.41 0.66 -0.99
CA LYS A 174 27.53 1.58 -1.22
C LYS A 174 27.67 2.60 -0.08
N LEU A 175 26.55 3.15 0.40
CA LEU A 175 26.56 4.08 1.53
C LEU A 175 27.05 3.41 2.81
N LYS A 176 26.56 2.21 3.13
CA LYS A 176 27.02 1.42 4.28
C LYS A 176 28.52 1.13 4.21
N LYS A 177 29.02 0.66 3.07
CA LYS A 177 30.45 0.39 2.84
C LYS A 177 31.30 1.65 3.03
N LYS A 178 30.88 2.78 2.47
CA LYS A 178 31.57 4.08 2.61
C LYS A 178 31.64 4.55 4.07
N LYS A 179 30.64 4.21 4.88
CA LYS A 179 30.53 4.62 6.29
C LYS A 179 31.06 3.59 7.28
N GLY A 180 31.43 2.39 6.82
CA GLY A 180 31.86 1.28 7.69
C GLY A 180 30.72 0.65 8.50
N TYR A 181 29.47 0.82 8.09
CA TYR A 181 28.30 0.24 8.76
C TYR A 181 28.15 -1.25 8.42
N LYS A 182 27.68 -2.04 9.38
CA LYS A 182 27.48 -3.49 9.23
C LYS A 182 26.02 -3.85 8.97
N SER A 183 25.09 -3.02 9.44
CA SER A 183 23.65 -3.23 9.37
C SER A 183 22.92 -1.99 8.86
N ASP A 184 21.76 -2.19 8.25
CA ASP A 184 20.83 -1.10 7.92
C ASP A 184 20.39 -0.33 9.18
N THR A 185 20.43 -0.98 10.34
CA THR A 185 20.08 -0.34 11.62
C THR A 185 21.08 0.77 12.00
N ASP A 186 22.33 0.67 11.54
CA ASP A 186 23.40 1.64 11.79
C ASP A 186 23.24 2.94 10.98
N LEU A 187 22.36 2.96 9.97
CA LEU A 187 22.10 4.17 9.17
C LEU A 187 21.50 5.28 10.05
N THR A 188 22.13 6.45 10.01
CA THR A 188 21.65 7.65 10.70
C THR A 188 20.48 8.30 9.97
N VAL A 189 19.78 9.22 10.63
CA VAL A 189 18.71 10.04 10.01
C VAL A 189 19.21 10.75 8.75
N GLU A 190 20.40 11.35 8.81
CA GLU A 190 21.00 12.08 7.70
C GLU A 190 21.40 11.15 6.54
N ASP A 191 21.79 9.91 6.85
CA ASP A 191 22.04 8.90 5.83
C ASP A 191 20.73 8.46 5.15
N LEU A 192 19.66 8.24 5.93
CA LEU A 192 18.34 7.88 5.40
C LEU A 192 17.73 8.97 4.52
N LYS A 193 17.86 10.25 4.92
CA LYS A 193 17.43 11.40 4.11
C LYS A 193 18.09 11.45 2.73
N LYS A 194 19.37 11.07 2.64
CA LYS A 194 20.13 11.03 1.37
C LYS A 194 19.74 9.88 0.45
N LEU A 195 19.12 8.83 1.01
CA LEU A 195 18.65 7.66 0.27
C LEU A 195 17.22 7.84 -0.26
N CYS A 196 16.52 8.90 0.15
CA CYS A 196 15.17 9.24 -0.30
C CYS A 196 15.22 10.26 -1.43
#